data_AF-A0A496A313-F1
#
_entry.id   AF-A0A496A313-F1
#
_cell.length_a   1.000
_cell.length_b   1.000
_cell.length_c   1.000
_cell.angle_alpha   90.00
_cell.angle_beta   90.00
_cell.angle_gamma   90.00
#
_symmetry.space_group_name_H-M   'P 1'
#
loop_
_entity.id
_entity.type
_entity.pdbx_description
1 polymer ?
#
loop_
_entity_poly.entity_id
_entity_poly.type
_entity_poly.pdbx_seq_one_letter_code
_entity_poly.pdbx_strand_id
1 'polypeptide(L)' 'MAQTAAELLIEQGKAEGIVEGRQASILQLLRIRFQNVPETFTERITSIENLSHLDMLLEQSMTAQSLDEIQV' A
#
# COMPACT_ATOMS: atom_id res chain seq x y z
N MET A 1 -15.37 -11.16 -27.66
CA MET A 1 -15.47 -9.69 -27.84
C MET A 1 -14.16 -9.11 -27.34
N ALA A 2 -13.47 -8.30 -28.13
CA ALA A 2 -12.24 -7.65 -27.68
C ALA A 2 -12.62 -6.50 -26.74
N GLN A 3 -11.90 -6.36 -25.63
CA GLN A 3 -12.09 -5.28 -24.67
C GLN A 3 -11.81 -3.93 -25.36
N THR A 4 -12.66 -2.94 -25.15
CA THR A 4 -12.50 -1.61 -25.74
C THR A 4 -11.41 -0.83 -25.01
N ALA A 5 -10.81 0.16 -25.67
CA ALA A 5 -9.80 1.03 -25.05
C ALA A 5 -10.33 1.74 -23.78
N ALA A 6 -11.62 2.09 -23.75
CA ALA A 6 -12.26 2.70 -22.59
C ALA A 6 -12.33 1.73 -21.40
N GLU A 7 -12.70 0.47 -21.63
CA GLU A 7 -12.74 -0.57 -20.59
C GLU A 7 -11.35 -0.85 -20.01
N LEU A 8 -10.32 -0.87 -20.86
CA LEU A 8 -8.93 -1.04 -20.41
C LEU A 8 -8.48 0.08 -19.47
N LEU A 9 -8.77 1.34 -19.82
CA LEU A 9 -8.43 2.49 -18.98
C LEU A 9 -9.19 2.48 -17.63
N ILE A 10 -10.45 2.06 -17.63
CA ILE A 10 -11.24 1.92 -16.40
C ILE A 10 -10.65 0.83 -15.50
N GLU A 11 -10.31 -0.34 -16.05
CA GLU A 11 -9.72 -1.43 -15.27
C GLU A 11 -8.33 -1.07 -14.75
N GLN A 12 -7.51 -0.36 -15.55
CA GLN A 12 -6.23 0.16 -15.09
C GLN A 12 -6.40 1.14 -13.92
N GLY A 13 -7.29 2.13 -14.03
CA GLY A 13 -7.53 3.09 -12.96
C GLY A 13 -8.08 2.42 -11.67
N LYS A 14 -8.89 1.37 -11.79
CA LYS A 14 -9.31 0.57 -10.63
C LYS A 14 -8.13 -0.15 -9.99
N ALA A 15 -7.25 -0.76 -10.79
CA ALA A 15 -6.09 -1.46 -10.28
C ALA A 15 -5.13 -0.51 -9.55
N GLU A 16 -4.82 0.65 -10.16
CA GLU A 16 -4.02 1.71 -9.55
C GLU A 16 -4.65 2.21 -8.23
N GLY A 17 -5.95 2.51 -8.23
CA GLY A 17 -6.65 2.97 -7.04
C GLY A 17 -6.68 1.96 -5.89
N ILE A 18 -6.70 0.64 -6.19
CA ILE A 18 -6.60 -0.40 -5.16
C ILE A 18 -5.21 -0.38 -4.51
N VAL A 19 -4.15 -0.24 -5.30
CA VAL A 19 -2.76 -0.15 -4.81
C VAL A 19 -2.59 1.10 -3.95
N GLU A 20 -2.95 2.27 -4.46
CA GLU A 20 -2.84 3.55 -3.73
C GLU A 20 -3.64 3.53 -2.43
N GLY A 21 -4.88 3.02 -2.47
CA GLY A 21 -5.74 2.88 -1.30
C GLY A 21 -5.14 1.96 -0.23
N ARG A 22 -4.47 0.88 -0.65
CA ARG A 22 -3.79 -0.03 0.28
C ARG A 22 -2.55 0.62 0.90
N GLN A 23 -1.72 1.30 0.11
CA GLN A 23 -0.57 2.07 0.62
C GLN A 23 -1.02 3.09 1.67
N ALA A 24 -2.07 3.87 1.36
CA ALA A 24 -2.63 4.87 2.28
C ALA A 24 -3.14 4.23 3.59
N SER A 25 -3.78 3.06 3.50
CA SER A 25 -4.27 2.33 4.67
C SER A 25 -3.14 1.88 5.60
N ILE A 26 -2.05 1.36 5.03
CA ILE A 26 -0.86 0.95 5.79
C ILE A 26 -0.26 2.16 6.49
N LEU A 27 -0.03 3.26 5.77
CA LEU A 27 0.55 4.48 6.33
C LEU A 27 -0.31 5.07 7.44
N GLN A 28 -1.63 5.06 7.28
CA GLN A 28 -2.56 5.50 8.31
C GLN A 28 -2.46 4.61 9.56
N LEU A 29 -2.43 3.28 9.39
CA LEU A 29 -2.25 2.33 10.49
C LEU A 29 -0.93 2.58 11.22
N LEU A 30 0.18 2.73 10.50
CA LEU A 30 1.49 2.98 11.09
C LEU A 30 1.54 4.29 11.86
N ARG A 31 0.92 5.36 11.33
CA ARG A 31 0.79 6.65 12.04
C ARG A 31 -0.03 6.52 13.31
N ILE A 32 -1.11 5.72 13.31
CA ILE A 32 -1.91 5.48 14.52
C ILE A 32 -1.10 4.71 15.57
N ARG A 33 -0.35 3.68 15.16
CA ARG A 33 0.38 2.80 16.09
C ARG A 33 1.67 3.40 16.63
N PHE A 34 2.44 4.06 15.77
CA PHE A 34 3.81 4.51 16.08
C PHE A 34 3.95 6.03 16.16
N GLN A 35 2.91 6.79 15.83
CA GLN A 35 2.86 8.27 15.75
C GLN A 35 3.81 8.89 14.73
N ASN A 36 5.11 8.63 14.84
CA ASN A 36 6.15 9.12 13.94
C ASN A 36 6.57 8.02 12.97
N VAL A 37 6.09 8.13 11.73
CA VAL A 37 6.57 7.31 10.61
C VAL A 37 7.56 8.14 9.80
N PRO A 38 8.83 7.71 9.68
CA PRO A 38 9.83 8.43 8.88
C PRO A 38 9.37 8.61 7.43
N GLU A 39 9.75 9.73 6.82
CA GLU A 39 9.42 10.02 5.42
C GLU A 39 9.99 8.95 4.47
N THR A 40 11.21 8.49 4.72
CA THR A 40 11.83 7.38 3.98
C THR A 40 11.01 6.08 4.03
N PHE A 41 10.31 5.83 5.14
CA PHE A 41 9.43 4.67 5.29
C PHE A 41 8.14 4.85 4.47
N THR A 42 7.64 6.09 4.45
CA THR A 42 6.48 6.48 3.66
C THR A 42 6.77 6.30 2.17
N GLU A 43 7.89 6.83 1.70
CA GLU A 43 8.34 6.71 0.30
C GLU A 43 8.48 5.26 -0.13
N ARG A 44 9.09 4.41 0.70
CA ARG A 44 9.22 2.97 0.43
C ARG A 44 7.86 2.31 0.23
N ILE A 45 6.91 2.52 1.14
CA ILE A 45 5.55 1.96 1.01
C ILE A 45 4.86 2.47 -0.26
N THR A 46 4.94 3.77 -0.56
CA THR A 46 4.30 4.35 -1.75
C THR A 46 4.93 3.89 -3.07
N SER A 47 6.16 3.37 -3.03
CA SER A 47 6.84 2.82 -4.21
C SER A 47 6.43 1.37 -4.53
N ILE A 48 5.70 0.70 -3.62
CA ILE A 48 5.30 -0.71 -3.80
C ILE A 48 4.02 -0.76 -4.63
N GLU A 49 4.11 -1.28 -5.85
CA GLU A 49 2.96 -1.48 -6.73
C GLU A 49 2.34 -2.88 -6.61
N ASN A 50 3.02 -3.81 -5.95
CA ASN A 50 2.55 -5.17 -5.77
C ASN A 50 1.52 -5.25 -4.64
N LEU A 51 0.25 -5.42 -4.99
CA LEU A 51 -0.85 -5.50 -4.03
C LEU A 51 -0.69 -6.62 -3.00
N SER A 52 -0.23 -7.80 -3.40
CA SER A 52 -0.02 -8.92 -2.46
C SER A 52 1.09 -8.61 -1.44
N HIS A 53 2.13 -7.88 -1.86
CA HIS A 53 3.16 -7.39 -0.94
C HIS A 53 2.59 -6.37 0.04
N LEU A 54 1.76 -5.44 -0.44
CA LEU A 54 1.07 -4.48 0.41
C LEU A 54 0.11 -5.15 1.41
N ASP A 55 -0.61 -6.21 1.01
CA ASP A 55 -1.48 -6.96 1.93
C ASP A 55 -0.66 -7.64 3.04
N MET A 56 0.49 -8.26 2.72
CA MET A 56 1.39 -8.81 3.74
C MET A 56 1.94 -7.71 4.68
N LEU A 57 2.33 -6.56 4.13
CA LEU A 57 2.79 -5.43 4.91
C LEU A 57 1.70 -4.89 5.84
N LEU A 58 0.45 -4.88 5.40
CA LEU A 58 -0.69 -4.48 6.23
C LEU A 58 -0.82 -5.42 7.43
N GLU A 59 -0.75 -6.74 7.24
CA GLU A 59 -0.81 -7.72 8.32
C GLU A 59 0.38 -7.57 9.29
N GLN A 60 1.60 -7.39 8.78
CA GLN A 60 2.78 -7.10 9.60
C GLN A 60 2.59 -5.81 10.41
N SER A 61 2.05 -4.77 9.77
CA SER A 61 1.78 -3.48 10.40
C SER A 61 0.74 -3.55 11.53
N MET A 62 -0.08 -4.61 11.61
CA MET A 62 -1.01 -4.82 12.73
C MET A 62 -0.33 -5.45 13.95
N THR A 63 0.71 -6.25 13.76
CA THR A 63 1.29 -7.11 14.81
C THR A 63 2.69 -6.69 15.25
N ALA A 64 3.45 -6.01 14.39
CA ALA A 64 4.81 -5.54 14.67
C ALA A 64 4.88 -4.66 15.93
N GLN A 65 5.90 -4.81 16.76
CA GLN A 65 6.07 -3.98 17.97
C GLN A 65 6.83 -2.67 17.69
N SER A 66 7.48 -2.57 16.53
CA SER A 66 8.23 -1.41 16.09
C SER A 66 8.24 -1.31 14.56
N LEU A 67 8.64 -0.14 14.02
CA LEU A 67 8.81 0.04 12.58
C LEU A 67 9.95 -0.82 12.00
N ASP A 68 10.98 -1.12 12.79
CA ASP A 68 12.15 -1.90 12.36
C ASP A 68 11.81 -3.37 12.05
N GLU A 69 10.70 -3.88 12.60
CA GLU A 69 10.19 -5.23 12.34
C GLU A 69 9.47 -5.33 10.99
N ILE A 70 9.12 -4.20 10.37
CA ILE A 70 8.35 -4.17 9.13
C ILE A 70 9.33 -4.05 7.96
N GLN A 71 9.30 -5.05 7.07
CA GLN A 71 10.19 -5.11 5.91
C GLN A 71 9.53 -4.46 4.69
N VAL A 72 9.60 -3.13 4.64
CA VAL A 72 9.18 -2.33 3.48
C VAL A 72 10.24 -2.24 2.39
#